data_AF-A0A929M8E2-F1
#
_entry.id   AF-A0A929M8E2-F1
#
_cell.length_a   1.000
_cell.length_b   1.000
_cell.length_c   1.000
_cell.angle_alpha   90.00
_cell.angle_beta   90.00
_cell.angle_gamma   90.00
#
_symmetry.space_group_name_H-M   'P 1'
#
loop_
_entity.id
_entity.type
_entity.pdbx_description
1 polymer ?
#
loop_
_entity_poly.entity_id
_entity_poly.type
_entity_poly.pdbx_seq_one_letter_code
_entity_poly.pdbx_strand_id
1 'polypeptide(L)' 'ECIYKGVKAGKLEEYVPVFYEVLSNIEADVYIAGCTEIPMFLPFISSEYKFIDATFELAKAGVEFGLEKRVF' A
#
# COMPACT_ATOMS: atom_id res chain seq x y z
N GLU A 1 3.99 10.61 9.60
CA GLU A 1 3.62 9.86 10.82
C GLU A 1 3.45 8.35 10.58
N CYS A 2 2.48 7.88 9.80
CA CYS A 2 2.15 6.44 9.64
C CYS A 2 3.31 5.53 9.20
N ILE A 3 4.21 6.02 8.33
CA ILE A 3 5.32 5.21 7.79
C ILE A 3 6.45 5.06 8.82
N TYR A 4 7.17 6.15 9.12
CA TYR A 4 8.39 6.09 9.93
C TYR A 4 8.13 5.86 11.43
N LYS A 5 7.11 6.49 12.00
CA LYS A 5 6.78 6.37 13.43
C LYS A 5 5.75 5.27 13.71
N GLY A 6 5.01 4.84 12.70
CA GLY A 6 4.08 3.72 12.77
C GLY A 6 4.74 2.42 12.34
N VAL A 7 4.57 2.04 11.07
CA VAL A 7 4.99 0.73 10.53
C VAL A 7 6.46 0.43 10.80
N LYS A 8 7.36 1.35 10.43
CA LYS A 8 8.80 1.14 10.56
C LYS A 8 9.30 1.09 12.00
N ALA A 9 8.51 1.62 12.94
CA ALA A 9 8.77 1.52 14.38
C ALA A 9 8.08 0.30 15.03
N GLY A 10 7.41 -0.56 14.25
CA GLY A 10 6.67 -1.72 14.76
C GLY A 10 5.34 -1.36 15.42
N LYS A 11 4.79 -0.18 15.16
CA LYS A 11 3.60 0.38 15.80
C LYS A 11 2.40 0.48 14.85
N LEU A 12 2.22 -0.53 13.99
CA LEU A 12 1.20 -0.50 12.93
C LEU A 12 -0.21 -0.22 13.49
N GLU A 13 -0.65 -1.00 14.46
CA GLU A 13 -2.00 -0.92 15.03
C GLU A 13 -2.30 0.43 15.68
N GLU A 14 -1.31 1.02 16.37
CA GLU A 14 -1.42 2.35 17.00
C GLU A 14 -1.73 3.47 15.97
N TYR A 15 -1.29 3.28 14.72
CA TYR A 15 -1.41 4.28 13.66
C TYR A 15 -2.53 4.00 12.66
N VAL A 16 -3.29 2.89 12.80
CA VAL A 16 -4.46 2.61 11.95
C VAL A 16 -5.47 3.78 11.97
N PRO A 17 -5.83 4.38 13.13
CA PRO A 17 -6.77 5.50 13.17
C PRO A 17 -6.25 6.74 12.41
N VAL A 18 -4.96 7.06 12.56
CA VAL A 18 -4.31 8.19 11.86
C VAL A 18 -4.30 7.95 10.36
N PHE A 19 -4.06 6.71 9.93
CA PHE A 19 -4.10 6.37 8.51
C PHE A 19 -5.51 6.51 7.93
N TYR A 20 -6.55 6.07 8.65
CA TYR A 20 -7.94 6.27 8.26
C TYR A 20 -8.34 7.74 8.16
N GLU A 21 -7.90 8.56 9.12
CA GLU A 21 -8.15 10.00 9.09
C GLU A 21 -7.58 10.62 7.81
N VAL A 22 -6.34 10.29 7.45
CA VAL A 22 -5.72 10.76 6.22
C VAL A 22 -6.52 10.31 4.99
N LEU A 23 -6.95 9.05 4.93
CA LEU A 23 -7.75 8.54 3.81
C LEU A 23 -9.10 9.23 3.68
N SER A 24 -9.80 9.46 4.79
CA SER A 24 -11.11 10.12 4.79
C SER A 24 -11.09 11.57 4.29
N ASN A 25 -9.91 12.20 4.28
CA ASN A 25 -9.70 13.57 3.81
C ASN A 25 -9.27 13.65 2.34
N ILE A 26 -9.18 12.51 1.64
CA ILE A 26 -8.78 12.43 0.24
C ILE A 26 -9.95 11.82 -0.54
N GLU A 27 -10.40 12.50 -1.58
CA GLU A 27 -11.34 11.94 -2.55
C GLU A 27 -10.58 11.54 -3.81
N ALA A 28 -10.59 10.24 -4.14
CA ALA A 28 -9.93 9.71 -5.33
C ALA A 28 -10.64 8.44 -5.83
N ASP A 29 -10.63 8.23 -7.15
CA ASP A 29 -11.12 7.00 -7.75
C ASP A 29 -10.27 5.78 -7.38
N VAL A 30 -8.95 6.01 -7.23
CA VAL A 30 -7.94 4.99 -6.93
C VAL A 30 -6.81 5.60 -6.09
N TYR A 31 -6.35 4.85 -5.10
CA TYR A 31 -5.25 5.20 -4.21
C TYR A 31 -4.02 4.38 -4.55
N ILE A 32 -2.86 5.04 -4.67
CA ILE A 32 -1.59 4.35 -4.91
C ILE A 32 -0.85 4.20 -3.59
N ALA A 33 -0.59 2.96 -3.17
CA ALA A 33 0.30 2.67 -2.06
C ALA A 33 1.76 2.85 -2.53
N GLY A 34 2.21 4.10 -2.53
CA GLY A 34 3.50 4.51 -3.11
C GLY A 34 4.73 4.26 -2.22
N CYS A 35 4.54 3.82 -0.98
CA CYS A 35 5.62 3.34 -0.13
C CYS A 35 5.33 1.89 0.29
N THR A 36 6.38 1.08 0.37
CA THR A 36 6.32 -0.36 0.68
C THR A 36 5.61 -0.70 1.99
N GLU A 37 5.54 0.25 2.93
CA GLU A 37 4.90 0.12 4.23
C GLU A 37 3.38 0.38 4.18
N ILE A 38 2.88 1.16 3.22
CA ILE A 38 1.46 1.51 3.11
C ILE A 38 0.57 0.27 2.91
N PRO A 39 0.95 -0.74 2.10
CA PRO A 39 0.20 -1.97 1.96
C PRO A 39 -0.09 -2.70 3.27
N MET A 40 0.72 -2.50 4.31
CA MET A 40 0.50 -3.13 5.62
C MET A 40 -0.74 -2.63 6.34
N PHE A 41 -1.26 -1.45 5.99
CA PHE A 41 -2.52 -0.94 6.53
C PHE A 41 -3.75 -1.53 5.83
N LEU A 42 -3.63 -2.04 4.60
CA LEU A 42 -4.76 -2.49 3.77
C LEU A 42 -5.70 -3.51 4.44
N PRO A 43 -5.20 -4.48 5.23
CA PRO A 43 -6.07 -5.43 5.95
C PRO A 43 -7.02 -4.77 6.97
N PHE A 44 -6.74 -3.54 7.40
CA PHE A 44 -7.53 -2.82 8.40
C PHE A 44 -8.56 -1.88 7.75
N ILE A 45 -8.53 -1.69 6.43
CA ILE A 45 -9.33 -0.68 5.74
C ILE A 45 -10.61 -1.30 5.16
N SER A 46 -11.67 -0.49 5.12
CA SER A 46 -12.93 -0.77 4.45
C SER A 46 -12.71 -1.08 2.97
N SER A 47 -13.53 -1.99 2.43
CA SER A 47 -13.48 -2.42 1.03
C SER A 47 -13.90 -1.34 0.03
N GLU A 48 -14.38 -0.18 0.50
CA GLU A 48 -14.76 0.95 -0.35
C GLU A 48 -13.57 1.63 -1.03
N TYR A 49 -12.38 1.57 -0.41
CA TYR A 49 -11.17 2.19 -0.96
C TYR A 49 -10.47 1.25 -1.95
N LYS A 50 -10.24 1.73 -3.18
CA LYS A 50 -9.55 0.99 -4.22
C LYS A 50 -8.06 1.30 -4.21
N PHE A 51 -7.25 0.35 -3.76
CA PHE A 51 -5.80 0.52 -3.71
C PHE A 51 -5.07 -0.23 -4.83
N ILE A 52 -4.00 0.38 -5.33
CA ILE A 52 -2.95 -0.29 -6.10
C ILE A 52 -1.68 -0.33 -5.23
N ASP A 53 -1.20 -1.54 -4.95
CA ASP A 53 0.12 -1.75 -4.34
C ASP A 53 1.20 -1.72 -5.42
N ALA A 54 1.91 -0.59 -5.51
CA ALA A 54 2.99 -0.40 -6.48
C ALA A 54 4.13 -1.42 -6.29
N THR A 55 4.37 -1.86 -5.06
CA THR A 55 5.39 -2.87 -4.74
C THR A 55 4.98 -4.23 -5.28
N PHE A 56 3.72 -4.60 -5.10
CA PHE A 56 3.18 -5.85 -5.60
C PHE A 56 3.16 -5.88 -7.14
N GLU A 57 2.75 -4.79 -7.80
CA GLU A 57 2.80 -4.70 -9.26
C GLU A 57 4.23 -4.78 -9.79
N LEU A 58 5.19 -4.13 -9.12
CA LEU A 58 6.61 -4.26 -9.46
C LEU A 58 7.11 -5.71 -9.28
N ALA A 59 6.70 -6.38 -8.21
CA ALA A 59 7.08 -7.76 -7.96
C ALA A 59 6.53 -8.71 -9.04
N LYS A 60 5.28 -8.53 -9.49
CA LYS A 60 4.71 -9.27 -10.62
C LYS A 60 5.55 -9.07 -11.89
N ALA A 61 5.88 -7.83 -12.22
CA ALA A 61 6.71 -7.52 -13.37
C ALA A 61 8.11 -8.18 -13.25
N GLY A 62 8.70 -8.18 -12.06
CA GLY A 62 9.97 -8.86 -11.80
C GLY A 62 9.89 -10.38 -12.00
N VAL A 63 8.80 -11.02 -11.57
CA VAL A 63 8.56 -12.45 -11.80
C VAL A 63 8.32 -12.75 -13.28
N GLU A 64 7.52 -11.94 -13.97
CA GLU A 64 7.29 -12.09 -15.42
C GLU A 64 8.60 -11.97 -16.21
N PHE A 65 9.45 -11.01 -15.85
CA PHE A 65 10.78 -10.85 -16.42
C PHE A 65 11.67 -12.06 -16.14
N GLY A 66 11.74 -12.51 -14.89
CA GLY A 66 12.58 -13.64 -14.50
C GLY A 66 12.16 -14.99 -15.10
N LEU A 67 10.89 -15.12 -15.48
CA LEU A 67 10.36 -16.31 -16.18
C LEU A 67 10.37 -16.17 -17.70
N GLU A 68 10.93 -15.09 -18.26
CA GLU A 68 10.93 -14.78 -19.70
C GLU A 68 9.52 -14.78 -20.32
N LYS A 69 8.47 -14.57 -19.52
CA LYS A 69 7.08 -14.59 -19.99
C LYS A 69 6.70 -13.38 -20.82
N ARG A 70 7.56 -12.35 -20.84
CA ARG A 70 7.47 -11.21 -21.74
C ARG A 70 8.82 -11.02 -22.42
N VAL A 71 8.94 -11.62 -23.61
CA VAL A 71 9.96 -11.22 -24.59
C VAL A 71 9.42 -9.95 -25.25
N PHE A 72 10.19 -8.86 -25.17
CA PHE A 72 9.92 -7.63 -25.91
C PHE A 72 9.92 -7.89 -27.42
#